data_AF-A0A7S0G5R1-F1
#
_entry.id   AF-A0A7S0G5R1-F1
#
_cell.length_a   1.000
_cell.length_b   1.000
_cell.length_c   1.000
_cell.angle_alpha   90.00
_cell.angle_beta   90.00
_cell.angle_gamma   90.00
#
_symmetry.space_group_name_H-M   'P 1'
#
loop_
_entity.id
_entity.type
_entity.pdbx_description
1 polymer ?
#
loop_
_entity_poly.entity_id
_entity_poly.type
_entity_poly.pdbx_seq_one_letter_code
_entity_poly.pdbx_strand_id
1 'polypeptide(L)'
;SLSDILIDDRGRQDIVVENSLTSDFATVESAETEVFLVPGGVTLLSPIMVILVAGLTREVLYALYIGTFFAAFVVSKYDPFQAFLRVLDTYLPESLGDVDHAFVILFTWFLSGLIACVSKSGGSFGIAEICRKFAKTRMTVQLVIFLLGFVIFFDDYAN
;
A
#
# COMPACT_ATOMS: atom_id res chain seq x y z
N SER A 1 3.67 -24.80 -31.56
CA SER A 1 5.01 -24.57 -31.01
C SER A 1 5.09 -23.11 -30.62
N LEU A 2 4.87 -22.79 -29.34
CA LEU A 2 4.71 -21.43 -28.80
C LEU A 2 5.87 -21.14 -27.84
N SER A 3 7.12 -21.29 -28.29
CA SER A 3 8.29 -21.21 -27.41
C SER A 3 9.12 -19.94 -27.54
N ASP A 4 8.91 -19.08 -28.54
CA ASP A 4 9.78 -17.91 -28.74
C ASP A 4 8.95 -16.65 -28.98
N ILE A 5 8.42 -16.09 -27.90
CA ILE A 5 8.20 -14.64 -27.82
C ILE A 5 9.13 -14.15 -26.73
N LEU A 6 10.40 -13.98 -27.10
CA LEU A 6 11.35 -13.22 -26.30
C LEU A 6 10.89 -11.75 -26.35
N ILE A 7 10.19 -11.33 -25.30
CA ILE A 7 9.81 -9.93 -25.09
C ILE A 7 11.08 -9.22 -24.60
N ASP A 8 11.91 -8.81 -25.55
CA ASP A 8 13.08 -7.97 -25.33
C ASP A 8 12.76 -6.52 -25.70
N ASP A 9 12.80 -5.68 -24.68
CA ASP A 9 12.87 -4.21 -24.64
C ASP A 9 11.83 -3.29 -25.35
N ARG A 10 11.38 -2.34 -24.53
CA ARG A 10 11.01 -0.92 -24.79
C ARG A 10 10.37 -0.55 -26.13
N GLY A 11 9.08 -0.20 -26.07
CA GLY A 11 8.43 0.65 -27.07
C GLY A 11 7.04 0.17 -27.46
N ARG A 12 6.39 0.98 -28.31
CA ARG A 12 5.10 0.70 -28.96
C ARG A 12 5.22 -0.61 -29.74
N GLN A 13 4.43 -1.63 -29.37
CA GLN A 13 4.42 -2.91 -30.07
C GLN A 13 3.07 -3.12 -30.75
N ASP A 14 3.11 -3.33 -32.07
CA ASP A 14 1.97 -3.73 -32.87
C ASP A 14 1.79 -5.25 -32.72
N ILE A 15 0.78 -5.66 -31.95
CA ILE A 15 0.47 -7.09 -31.78
C ILE A 15 -0.45 -7.51 -32.94
N VAL A 16 0.12 -8.15 -33.95
CA VAL A 16 -0.65 -8.81 -35.00
C VAL A 16 -1.12 -10.17 -34.45
N VAL A 17 -2.38 -10.23 -34.04
CA VAL A 17 -3.02 -11.48 -33.61
C VAL A 17 -3.42 -12.28 -34.86
N GLU A 18 -2.58 -13.22 -35.28
CA GLU A 18 -2.96 -14.17 -36.33
C GLU A 18 -3.87 -15.24 -35.73
N ASN A 19 -5.17 -14.96 -35.79
CA ASN A 19 -6.20 -15.88 -35.34
C ASN A 19 -6.42 -16.92 -36.43
N SER A 20 -5.84 -18.12 -36.28
CA SER A 20 -6.10 -19.24 -37.18
C SER A 20 -7.49 -19.83 -36.91
N LEU A 21 -8.53 -19.09 -37.29
CA LEU A 21 -9.86 -19.63 -37.49
C LEU A 21 -10.03 -19.95 -38.96
N THR A 22 -10.23 -21.24 -39.21
CA THR A 22 -10.76 -21.85 -40.42
C THR A 22 -11.62 -20.86 -41.22
N SER A 23 -11.22 -20.72 -42.49
CA SER A 23 -11.87 -19.97 -43.55
C SER A 23 -13.41 -20.04 -43.49
N ASP A 24 -14.04 -19.04 -42.90
CA ASP A 24 -15.27 -18.45 -43.41
C ASP A 24 -15.56 -17.12 -42.73
N PHE A 25 -15.49 -16.06 -43.53
CA PHE A 25 -16.25 -14.82 -43.36
C PHE A 25 -16.19 -14.11 -41.98
N ALA A 26 -15.14 -13.33 -41.74
CA ALA A 26 -15.24 -12.11 -40.94
C ALA A 26 -14.14 -11.14 -41.35
N THR A 27 -14.54 -9.93 -41.72
CA THR A 27 -13.66 -8.76 -41.85
C THR A 27 -12.78 -8.64 -40.62
N VAL A 28 -11.47 -8.81 -40.79
CA VAL A 28 -10.49 -8.60 -39.72
C VAL A 28 -10.32 -7.10 -39.52
N GLU A 29 -11.07 -6.52 -38.58
CA GLU A 29 -10.79 -5.19 -38.07
C GLU A 29 -9.50 -5.26 -37.24
N SER A 30 -8.42 -4.71 -37.79
CA SER A 30 -7.18 -4.51 -37.04
C SER A 30 -7.40 -3.39 -36.04
N ALA A 31 -7.66 -3.75 -34.78
CA ALA A 31 -7.67 -2.81 -33.66
C ALA A 31 -6.22 -2.61 -33.19
N GLU A 32 -5.58 -1.51 -33.59
CA GLU A 32 -4.32 -1.05 -33.00
C GLU A 32 -4.53 -0.81 -31.51
N THR A 33 -4.07 -1.74 -30.66
CA THR A 33 -4.11 -1.56 -29.21
C THR A 33 -2.72 -1.17 -28.73
N GLU A 34 -2.54 0.08 -28.33
CA GLU A 34 -1.30 0.54 -27.71
C GLU A 34 -1.14 -0.10 -26.34
N VAL A 35 -0.22 -1.06 -26.22
CA VAL A 35 0.14 -1.65 -24.93
C VAL A 35 1.15 -0.74 -24.24
N PHE A 36 0.70 -0.06 -23.19
CA PHE A 36 1.58 0.70 -22.31
C PHE A 36 2.30 -0.26 -21.36
N LEU A 37 3.57 -0.55 -21.65
CA LEU A 37 4.44 -1.35 -20.79
C LEU A 37 5.05 -0.45 -19.72
N VAL A 38 4.60 -0.62 -18.47
CA VAL A 38 5.31 -0.03 -17.32
C VAL A 38 6.53 -0.90 -17.03
N PRO A 39 7.77 -0.38 -17.13
CA PRO A 39 8.95 -1.15 -16.78
C PRO A 39 8.89 -1.55 -15.30
N GLY A 40 9.20 -2.80 -14.96
CA GLY A 40 9.09 -3.29 -13.58
C GLY A 40 9.88 -2.47 -12.54
N GLY A 41 10.98 -1.82 -12.95
CA GLY A 41 11.75 -0.93 -12.09
C GLY A 41 11.01 0.36 -11.68
N VAL A 42 10.02 0.80 -12.49
CA VAL A 42 9.24 2.02 -12.21
C VAL A 42 8.20 1.76 -11.12
N THR A 43 7.75 0.52 -10.91
CA THR A 43 6.82 0.18 -9.80
C THR A 43 7.46 0.40 -8.42
N LEU A 44 8.77 0.21 -8.32
CA LEU A 44 9.52 0.44 -7.07
C LEU A 44 9.66 1.94 -6.74
N LEU A 45 9.35 2.82 -7.69
CA LEU A 45 9.39 4.27 -7.48
C LEU A 45 8.48 4.72 -6.34
N SER A 46 7.27 4.16 -6.25
CA SER A 46 6.30 4.52 -5.20
C SER A 46 6.84 4.23 -3.79
N PRO A 47 7.25 2.98 -3.43
CA PRO A 47 7.78 2.71 -2.09
C PRO A 47 9.09 3.45 -1.79
N ILE A 48 9.96 3.66 -2.79
CA ILE A 48 11.17 4.46 -2.60
C ILE A 48 10.81 5.90 -2.24
N MET A 49 9.86 6.52 -2.95
CA MET A 49 9.41 7.87 -2.65
C MET A 49 8.81 7.98 -1.25
N VAL A 50 8.02 6.98 -0.81
CA VAL A 50 7.50 6.95 0.56
C VAL A 50 8.64 6.96 1.58
N ILE A 51 9.62 6.06 1.46
CA ILE A 51 10.72 5.95 2.42
C ILE A 51 11.54 7.25 2.48
N LEU A 52 11.87 7.83 1.32
CA LEU A 52 12.64 9.06 1.23
C LEU A 52 11.90 10.25 1.86
N VAL A 53 10.62 10.42 1.52
CA VAL A 53 9.81 11.52 2.06
C VAL A 53 9.55 11.33 3.55
N ALA A 54 9.26 10.11 4.01
CA ALA A 54 9.07 9.81 5.43
C ALA A 54 10.33 10.12 6.23
N GLY A 55 11.51 9.76 5.72
CA GLY A 55 12.79 10.04 6.36
C GLY A 55 13.10 11.54 6.44
N LEU A 56 12.78 12.31 5.39
CA LEU A 56 13.08 13.74 5.33
C LEU A 56 12.07 14.59 6.13
N THR A 57 10.79 14.32 5.95
CA THR A 57 9.71 15.12 6.55
C THR A 57 9.37 14.68 7.97
N ARG A 58 9.73 13.44 8.35
CA ARG A 58 9.30 12.78 9.60
C ARG A 58 7.77 12.68 9.74
N GLU A 59 7.04 12.84 8.64
CA GLU A 59 5.59 12.81 8.58
C GLU A 59 5.13 11.65 7.69
N VAL A 60 4.66 10.56 8.30
CA VAL A 60 4.29 9.33 7.59
C VAL A 60 3.10 9.54 6.64
N LEU A 61 2.10 10.31 7.08
CA LEU A 61 0.90 10.57 6.28
C LEU A 61 1.22 11.35 5.00
N TYR A 62 2.12 12.33 5.10
CA TYR A 62 2.56 13.10 3.94
C TYR A 62 3.35 12.23 2.96
N ALA A 63 4.23 11.36 3.48
CA ALA A 63 4.97 10.41 2.67
C ALA A 63 4.07 9.42 1.93
N LEU A 64 3.02 8.91 2.60
CA LEU A 64 2.04 8.03 1.99
C LEU A 64 1.28 8.72 0.85
N TYR A 65 0.85 9.97 1.05
CA TYR A 65 0.21 10.77 0.01
C TYR A 65 1.11 10.94 -1.22
N ILE A 66 2.38 11.31 -1.02
CA ILE A 66 3.33 11.44 -2.13
C ILE A 66 3.55 10.10 -2.83
N GLY A 67 3.70 8.99 -2.10
CA GLY A 67 3.84 7.66 -2.67
C GLY A 67 2.66 7.24 -3.55
N THR A 68 1.43 7.50 -3.10
CA THR A 68 0.21 7.26 -3.88
C THR A 68 0.14 8.15 -5.11
N PHE A 69 0.52 9.43 -4.99
CA PHE A 69 0.59 10.33 -6.14
C PHE A 69 1.60 9.85 -7.19
N PHE A 70 2.80 9.41 -6.78
CA PHE A 70 3.78 8.86 -7.72
C PHE A 70 3.33 7.53 -8.35
N ALA A 71 2.57 6.70 -7.63
CA ALA A 71 1.94 5.52 -8.21
C ALA A 71 0.92 5.92 -9.31
N ALA A 72 0.03 6.87 -9.00
CA ALA A 72 -0.95 7.40 -9.96
C ALA A 72 -0.29 8.10 -11.16
N PHE A 73 0.85 8.74 -10.96
CA PHE A 73 1.65 9.40 -11.99
C PHE A 73 2.18 8.42 -13.04
N VAL A 74 2.70 7.28 -12.59
CA VAL A 74 3.18 6.22 -13.48
C VAL A 74 2.01 5.60 -14.26
N VAL A 75 0.89 5.34 -13.59
CA VAL A 75 -0.32 4.77 -14.22
C VAL A 75 -0.94 5.75 -15.23
N SER A 76 -0.88 7.05 -14.97
CA SER A 76 -1.43 8.11 -15.83
C SER A 76 -0.47 8.55 -16.93
N LYS A 77 0.44 7.67 -17.38
CA LYS A 77 1.40 7.93 -18.47
C LYS A 77 2.25 9.19 -18.25
N TYR A 78 2.66 9.45 -17.01
CA TYR A 78 3.49 10.60 -16.62
C TYR A 78 2.83 11.98 -16.81
N ASP A 79 1.49 12.05 -16.86
CA ASP A 79 0.74 13.30 -16.79
C ASP A 79 0.41 13.64 -15.32
N PRO A 80 1.00 14.72 -14.75
CA PRO A 80 0.80 15.08 -13.35
C PRO A 80 -0.59 15.62 -13.05
N PHE A 81 -1.24 16.28 -14.02
CA PHE A 81 -2.57 16.84 -13.82
C PHE A 81 -3.62 15.72 -13.81
N GLN A 82 -3.52 14.79 -14.75
CA GLN A 82 -4.38 13.61 -14.78
C GLN A 82 -4.15 12.70 -13.58
N ALA A 83 -2.90 12.53 -13.14
CA ALA A 83 -2.60 11.74 -11.95
C ALA A 83 -3.22 12.33 -10.68
N PHE A 84 -3.15 13.66 -10.51
CA PHE A 84 -3.76 14.35 -9.38
C PHE A 84 -5.28 14.16 -9.36
N LEU A 85 -5.93 14.36 -10.52
CA LEU A 85 -7.38 14.15 -10.64
C LEU A 85 -7.74 12.69 -10.33
N ARG A 86 -6.98 11.74 -10.87
CA ARG A 86 -7.20 10.30 -10.67
C ARG A 86 -7.13 9.87 -9.20
N VAL A 87 -6.22 10.49 -8.44
CA VAL A 87 -6.15 10.27 -6.99
C VAL A 87 -7.44 10.72 -6.30
N LEU A 88 -8.01 11.85 -6.69
CA LEU A 88 -9.18 12.44 -6.05
C LEU A 88 -10.53 11.85 -6.51
N ASP A 89 -10.66 11.52 -7.80
CA ASP A 89 -11.92 11.09 -8.39
C ASP A 89 -12.10 9.56 -8.43
N THR A 90 -11.01 8.81 -8.44
CA THR A 90 -11.00 7.35 -8.62
C THR A 90 -10.44 6.68 -7.37
N TYR A 91 -9.15 6.87 -7.09
CA TYR A 91 -8.47 6.08 -6.05
C TYR A 91 -8.97 6.37 -4.63
N LEU A 92 -9.21 7.64 -4.30
CA LEU A 92 -9.69 8.01 -2.97
C LEU A 92 -11.14 7.55 -2.73
N PRO A 93 -12.10 7.79 -3.64
CA PRO A 93 -13.47 7.30 -3.46
C PRO A 93 -13.58 5.78 -3.49
N GLU A 94 -12.85 5.10 -4.38
CA GLU A 94 -12.84 3.62 -4.43
C GLU A 94 -12.28 3.02 -3.14
N SER A 95 -11.17 3.57 -2.61
CA SER A 95 -10.58 3.08 -1.37
C SER A 95 -11.49 3.31 -0.15
N LEU A 96 -12.27 4.39 -0.13
CA LEU A 96 -13.22 4.67 0.95
C LEU A 96 -14.53 3.88 0.82
N GLY A 97 -14.94 3.56 -0.41
CA GLY A 97 -16.15 2.79 -0.70
C GLY A 97 -15.98 1.27 -0.53
N ASP A 98 -14.74 0.80 -0.47
CA ASP A 98 -14.40 -0.59 -0.22
C ASP A 98 -14.66 -0.97 1.24
N VAL A 99 -15.47 -2.03 1.44
CA VAL A 99 -15.92 -2.48 2.77
C VAL A 99 -14.74 -2.98 3.61
N ASP A 100 -13.75 -3.62 3.00
CA ASP A 100 -12.60 -4.17 3.72
C ASP A 100 -11.69 -3.03 4.21
N HIS A 101 -11.44 -2.02 3.37
CA HIS A 101 -10.72 -0.82 3.80
C HIS A 101 -11.50 -0.04 4.86
N ALA A 102 -12.82 0.11 4.70
CA ALA A 102 -13.68 0.79 5.67
C ALA A 102 -13.68 0.07 7.03
N PHE A 103 -13.66 -1.26 7.05
CA PHE A 103 -13.55 -2.04 8.29
C PHE A 103 -12.24 -1.74 9.02
N VAL A 104 -11.11 -1.71 8.31
CA VAL A 104 -9.80 -1.36 8.91
C VAL A 104 -9.82 0.06 9.49
N ILE A 105 -10.39 1.02 8.77
CA ILE A 105 -10.52 2.41 9.25
C ILE A 105 -11.37 2.44 10.52
N LEU A 106 -12.55 1.81 10.52
CA LEU A 106 -13.43 1.78 11.69
C LEU A 106 -12.80 1.09 12.89
N PHE A 107 -12.11 -0.04 12.67
CA PHE A 107 -11.42 -0.78 13.71
C PHE A 107 -10.29 0.04 14.34
N THR A 108 -9.44 0.65 13.53
CA THR A 108 -8.34 1.50 14.03
C THR A 108 -8.84 2.74 14.76
N TRP A 109 -9.95 3.32 14.29
CA TRP A 109 -10.58 4.46 14.95
C TRP A 109 -11.22 4.07 16.29
N PHE A 110 -11.89 2.92 16.34
CA PHE A 110 -12.42 2.34 17.58
C PHE A 110 -11.31 2.04 18.59
N LEU A 111 -10.24 1.38 18.16
CA LEU A 111 -9.09 1.06 19.00
C LEU A 111 -8.44 2.35 19.54
N SER A 112 -8.27 3.37 18.69
CA SER A 112 -7.77 4.69 19.09
C SER A 112 -8.66 5.36 20.14
N GLY A 113 -9.99 5.27 19.98
CA GLY A 113 -10.98 5.77 20.95
C GLY A 113 -10.94 5.01 22.28
N LEU A 114 -10.80 3.68 22.24
CA LEU A 114 -10.65 2.84 23.43
C LEU A 114 -9.37 3.19 24.18
N ILE A 115 -8.24 3.30 23.47
CA ILE A 115 -6.95 3.69 24.05
C ILE A 115 -7.06 5.07 24.72
N ALA A 116 -7.71 6.03 24.08
CA ALA A 116 -7.96 7.35 24.67
C ALA A 116 -8.84 7.27 25.93
N CYS A 117 -9.86 6.42 25.94
CA CYS A 117 -10.73 6.19 27.10
C CYS A 117 -9.97 5.58 28.28
N VAL A 118 -9.17 4.52 28.02
CA VAL A 118 -8.32 3.87 29.04
C VAL A 118 -7.26 4.82 29.57
N SER A 119 -6.68 5.65 28.70
CA SER A 119 -5.72 6.67 29.12
C SER A 119 -6.37 7.71 30.01
N LYS A 120 -7.59 8.16 29.68
CA LYS A 120 -8.30 9.21 30.42
C LYS A 120 -8.90 8.72 31.74
N SER A 121 -9.29 7.44 31.82
CA SER A 121 -9.78 6.82 33.06
C SER A 121 -8.68 6.53 34.09
N GLY A 122 -7.42 6.77 33.75
CA GLY A 122 -6.26 6.45 34.60
C GLY A 122 -5.86 4.98 34.56
N GLY A 123 -6.49 4.15 33.71
CA GLY A 123 -6.14 2.75 33.53
C GLY A 123 -4.69 2.55 33.11
N SER A 124 -4.19 3.38 32.18
CA SER A 124 -2.78 3.37 31.77
C SER A 124 -1.82 3.66 32.93
N PHE A 125 -2.21 4.54 33.87
CA PHE A 125 -1.42 4.84 35.07
C PHE A 125 -1.44 3.67 36.06
N GLY A 126 -2.58 3.02 36.25
CA GLY A 126 -2.71 1.81 37.08
C GLY A 126 -1.84 0.65 36.57
N ILE A 127 -1.83 0.41 35.26
CA ILE A 127 -0.95 -0.58 34.62
C ILE A 127 0.52 -0.22 34.83
N ALA A 128 0.88 1.06 34.65
CA ALA A 128 2.24 1.54 34.87
C ALA A 128 2.71 1.30 36.33
N GLU A 129 1.85 1.52 37.33
CA GLU A 129 2.19 1.28 38.74
C GLU A 129 2.41 -0.21 39.04
N ILE A 130 1.64 -1.10 38.41
CA ILE A 130 1.86 -2.55 38.49
C ILE A 130 3.21 -2.90 37.86
N CYS A 131 3.47 -2.43 36.64
CA CYS A 131 4.75 -2.64 35.95
C CYS A 131 5.92 -2.11 36.77
N ARG A 132 5.78 -0.95 37.44
CA ARG A 132 6.80 -0.35 38.30
C ARG A 132 7.25 -1.28 39.43
N LYS A 133 6.36 -2.12 39.97
CA LYS A 133 6.70 -3.11 41.01
C LYS A 133 7.65 -4.20 40.49
N PHE A 134 7.58 -4.55 39.21
CA PHE A 134 8.45 -5.55 38.57
C PHE A 134 9.71 -4.92 37.95
N ALA A 135 9.60 -3.67 37.48
CA ALA A 135 10.64 -2.88 36.83
C ALA A 135 11.67 -2.27 37.81
N LYS A 136 12.23 -3.07 38.71
CA LYS A 136 13.16 -2.58 39.76
C LYS A 136 14.61 -2.41 39.31
N THR A 137 15.04 -3.17 38.30
CA THR A 137 16.42 -3.15 37.80
C THR A 137 16.44 -3.03 36.28
N ARG A 138 17.54 -2.51 35.71
CA ARG A 138 17.70 -2.38 34.24
C ARG A 138 17.43 -3.69 33.49
N MET A 139 17.91 -4.81 34.05
CA MET A 139 17.72 -6.14 33.46
C MET A 139 16.25 -6.56 33.45
N THR A 140 15.53 -6.35 34.56
CA THR A 140 14.10 -6.71 34.66
C THR A 140 13.23 -5.84 33.76
N VAL A 141 13.55 -4.54 33.63
CA VAL A 141 12.87 -3.63 32.68
C VAL A 141 13.03 -4.12 31.25
N GLN A 142 14.25 -4.48 30.85
CA GLN A 142 14.52 -4.96 29.50
C GLN A 142 13.80 -6.28 29.20
N LEU A 143 13.73 -7.19 30.16
CA LEU A 143 12.99 -8.47 30.03
C LEU A 143 11.48 -8.22 29.90
N VAL A 144 10.91 -7.31 30.71
CA VAL A 144 9.49 -6.93 30.62
C VAL A 144 9.16 -6.30 29.27
N ILE A 145 10.00 -5.39 28.76
CA ILE A 145 9.80 -4.78 27.44
C ILE A 145 9.92 -5.84 26.33
N PHE A 146 10.88 -6.75 26.43
CA PHE A 146 11.05 -7.84 25.47
C PHE A 146 9.81 -8.76 25.42
N LEU A 147 9.30 -9.19 26.58
CA LEU A 147 8.08 -9.99 26.66
C LEU A 147 6.85 -9.23 26.17
N LEU A 148 6.72 -7.95 26.50
CA LEU A 148 5.63 -7.10 26.00
C LEU A 148 5.65 -7.01 24.47
N GLY A 149 6.84 -6.81 23.87
CA GLY A 149 7.01 -6.82 22.42
C GLY A 149 6.62 -8.15 21.79
N PHE A 150 6.94 -9.27 22.45
CA PHE A 150 6.52 -10.60 22.01
C PHE A 150 4.99 -10.77 22.07
N VAL A 151 4.34 -10.31 23.14
CA VAL A 151 2.87 -10.37 23.29
C VAL A 151 2.19 -9.53 22.21
N ILE A 152 2.64 -8.30 21.97
CA ILE A 152 2.07 -7.42 20.92
C ILE A 152 2.26 -8.03 19.54
N PHE A 153 3.43 -8.60 19.26
CA PHE A 153 3.70 -9.26 17.97
C PHE A 153 2.75 -10.45 17.74
N PHE A 154 2.52 -11.29 18.75
CA PHE A 154 1.57 -12.41 18.63
C PHE A 154 0.13 -11.94 18.46
N ASP A 155 -0.27 -10.88 19.17
CA ASP A 155 -1.60 -10.28 19.05
C ASP A 155 -1.84 -9.74 17.62
N ASP A 156 -0.85 -9.05 17.04
CA ASP A 156 -0.91 -8.49 15.69
C ASP A 156 -0.86 -9.56 14.57
N TYR A 157 -0.19 -10.70 14.80
CA TYR A 157 -0.10 -11.80 13.82
C TYR A 157 -1.29 -12.77 13.84
N ALA A 158 -2.03 -12.84 14.94
CA ALA A 158 -3.13 -13.79 15.12
C ALA A 158 -4.52 -13.24 14.73
N ASN A 159 -4.61 -11.97 14.32
CA ASN A 159 -5.82 -11.26 13.88
C ASN A 159 -5.69 -10.83 12.42
#